data_AF-A0A957WX73-F1
#
_entry.id   AF-A0A957WX73-F1
#
_cell.length_a   1.000
_cell.length_b   1.000
_cell.length_c   1.000
_cell.angle_alpha   90.00
_cell.angle_beta   90.00
_cell.angle_gamma   90.00
#
_symmetry.space_group_name_H-M   'P 1'
#
loop_
_entity.id
_entity.type
_entity.pdbx_description
1 polymer ?
#
loop_
_entity_poly.entity_id
_entity_poly.type
_entity_poly.pdbx_seq_one_letter_code
_entity_poly.pdbx_strand_id
1 'polypeptide(L)' 'RVAYLQDCLRTTADLLRQSPRQMKLFRALHHTYLQPAATQEQAAELLDLPFSTYRRHLRAGVDFLCETLWQREMTGE' A
#
# COMPACT_ATOMS: atom_id res chain seq x y z
N ARG A 1 1.57 0.51 21.33
CA ARG A 1 1.33 -0.69 20.48
C ARG A 1 0.73 -0.33 19.13
N VAL A 2 -0.44 0.31 19.05
CA VAL A 2 -1.07 0.69 17.76
C VAL A 2 -0.20 1.65 16.95
N ALA A 3 0.34 2.70 17.58
CA ALA A 3 1.21 3.67 16.89
C ALA A 3 2.45 3.03 16.25
N TYR A 4 3.06 2.04 16.92
CA TYR A 4 4.19 1.30 16.39
C TYR A 4 3.82 0.49 15.13
N LEU A 5 2.69 -0.22 15.15
CA LEU A 5 2.21 -0.95 13.98
C LEU A 5 1.89 -0.02 12.81
N GLN A 6 1.29 1.13 13.10
CA GLN A 6 1.02 2.15 12.07
C GLN A 6 2.32 2.67 11.46
N ASP A 7 3.34 2.89 12.28
CA ASP A 7 4.67 3.31 11.82
C ASP A 7 5.34 2.25 10.95
N CYS A 8 5.34 0.98 11.37
CA CYS A 8 5.84 -0.14 10.58
C CYS A 8 5.16 -0.20 9.19
N LEU A 9 3.83 -0.08 9.14
CA LEU A 9 3.07 -0.09 7.89
C LEU A 9 3.41 1.11 6.99
N ARG A 10 3.49 2.32 7.56
CA ARG A 10 3.82 3.54 6.81
C ARG A 10 5.23 3.49 6.23
N THR A 11 6.22 3.16 7.06
CA THR A 11 7.62 3.04 6.66
C THR A 11 7.82 1.97 5.59
N THR A 12 7.07 0.86 5.67
CA THR A 12 7.15 -0.20 4.66
C THR A 12 6.47 0.22 3.35
N ALA A 13 5.31 0.88 3.41
CA ALA A 13 4.65 1.43 2.22
C ALA A 13 5.53 2.48 1.51
N ASP A 14 6.33 3.22 2.25
CA ASP A 14 7.24 4.23 1.70
C ASP A 14 8.34 3.66 0.81
N LEU A 15 8.70 2.38 0.97
CA LEU A 15 9.63 1.70 0.06
C LEU A 15 9.10 1.68 -1.37
N LEU A 16 7.78 1.53 -1.56
CA LEU A 16 7.14 1.53 -2.88
C LEU A 16 7.30 2.87 -3.61
N ARG A 17 7.51 3.97 -2.88
CA ARG A 17 7.73 5.31 -3.47
C ARG A 17 9.08 5.42 -4.15
N GLN A 18 10.04 4.57 -3.80
CA GLN A 18 11.42 4.63 -4.31
C GLN A 18 11.55 4.09 -5.74
N SER A 19 10.53 3.38 -6.25
CA SER A 19 10.53 2.82 -7.61
C SER A 19 9.35 3.36 -8.44
N PRO A 20 9.61 3.99 -9.60
CA PRO A 20 8.55 4.44 -10.51
C PRO A 20 7.57 3.32 -10.90
N ARG A 21 8.06 2.06 -11.00
CA ARG A 21 7.25 0.89 -11.36
C ARG A 21 6.27 0.50 -10.25
N GLN A 22 6.60 0.79 -9.00
CA GLN A 22 5.83 0.41 -7.81
C GLN A 22 4.95 1.55 -7.28
N MET A 23 5.16 2.79 -7.75
CA MET A 23 4.37 3.96 -7.37
C MET A 23 2.86 3.74 -7.47
N LYS A 24 2.40 2.97 -8.46
CA LYS A 24 0.98 2.62 -8.63
C LYS A 24 0.41 1.77 -7.48
N LEU A 25 1.24 0.93 -6.86
CA LEU A 25 0.87 0.14 -5.68
C LEU A 25 0.78 1.03 -4.45
N PHE A 26 1.77 1.93 -4.27
CA PHE A 26 1.74 2.94 -3.21
C PHE A 26 0.47 3.79 -3.29
N ARG A 27 0.15 4.32 -4.47
CA ARG A 27 -1.04 5.14 -4.71
C ARG A 27 -2.32 4.43 -4.33
N ALA A 28 -2.47 3.15 -4.72
CA ALA A 28 -3.63 2.34 -4.33
C ALA A 28 -3.73 2.18 -2.80
N LEU A 29 -2.64 1.78 -2.13
CA LEU A 29 -2.59 1.68 -0.66
C LEU A 29 -2.88 3.02 0.02
N HIS A 30 -2.31 4.10 -0.50
CA HIS A 30 -2.42 5.44 0.05
C HIS A 30 -3.88 5.89 0.09
N HIS A 31 -4.58 5.83 -1.04
CA HIS A 31 -5.99 6.25 -1.12
C HIS A 31 -6.98 5.24 -0.53
N THR A 32 -6.51 4.06 -0.10
CA THR A 32 -7.36 3.06 0.58
C THR A 32 -7.21 3.10 2.10
N TYR A 33 -5.98 3.26 2.62
CA TYR A 33 -5.70 3.04 4.04
C TYR A 33 -4.92 4.17 4.71
N LEU A 34 -4.02 4.87 4.00
CA LEU A 34 -3.15 5.90 4.63
C LEU A 34 -3.81 7.28 4.63
N GLN A 35 -4.50 7.60 3.54
CA GLN A 35 -5.34 8.78 3.36
C GLN A 35 -6.60 8.31 2.59
N PRO A 36 -7.52 7.63 3.29
CA PRO A 36 -8.61 6.90 2.66
C PRO A 36 -9.59 7.85 1.95
N ALA A 37 -9.99 7.46 0.74
CA ALA A 37 -11.24 7.92 0.15
C ALA A 37 -12.44 7.29 0.89
N ALA A 38 -13.67 7.78 0.65
CA ALA A 38 -14.83 7.23 1.36
C ALA A 38 -15.17 5.80 0.90
N THR A 39 -14.85 5.45 -0.35
CA THR A 39 -14.98 4.09 -0.89
C THR A 39 -13.77 3.71 -1.75
N GLN A 40 -13.62 2.41 -2.02
CA GLN A 40 -12.58 1.93 -2.92
C GLN A 40 -12.82 2.33 -4.39
N GLU A 41 -14.08 2.42 -4.81
CA GLU A 41 -14.47 2.93 -6.12
C GLU A 41 -14.05 4.40 -6.28
N GLN A 42 -14.27 5.24 -5.25
CA GLN A 42 -13.78 6.61 -5.23
C GLN A 42 -12.25 6.69 -5.22
N ALA A 43 -11.57 5.77 -4.53
CA ALA A 43 -10.11 5.68 -4.60
C ALA A 43 -9.63 5.36 -6.03
N ALA A 44 -10.35 4.50 -6.76
CA ALA A 44 -10.06 4.21 -8.16
C ALA A 44 -10.30 5.42 -9.07
N GLU A 45 -11.39 6.16 -8.84
CA GLU A 45 -11.71 7.41 -9.55
C GLU A 45 -10.64 8.48 -9.32
N LEU A 46 -10.20 8.70 -8.07
CA LEU A 46 -9.12 9.64 -7.74
C LEU A 46 -7.79 9.31 -8.44
N LEU A 47 -7.58 8.03 -8.75
CA LEU A 47 -6.38 7.54 -9.42
C LEU A 47 -6.52 7.45 -10.94
N ASP A 48 -7.70 7.80 -11.48
CA ASP A 48 -8.05 7.65 -12.90
C ASP A 48 -7.83 6.21 -13.39
N LEU A 49 -8.33 5.23 -12.64
CA LEU A 49 -8.19 3.81 -12.94
C LEU A 49 -9.55 3.10 -13.04
N PRO A 50 -9.71 2.15 -13.99
CA PRO A 50 -10.78 1.17 -13.88
C PRO A 50 -10.70 0.41 -12.56
N PHE A 51 -11.85 0.14 -11.93
CA PHE A 51 -11.90 -0.48 -10.61
C PHE A 51 -11.14 -1.83 -10.54
N SER A 52 -11.21 -2.65 -11.59
CA SER A 52 -10.47 -3.92 -11.68
C SER A 52 -8.94 -3.71 -11.65
N THR A 53 -8.44 -2.70 -12.36
CA THR A 53 -7.02 -2.31 -12.37
C THR A 53 -6.59 -1.82 -10.99
N TYR A 54 -7.38 -0.94 -10.39
CA TYR A 54 -7.17 -0.48 -9.01
C TYR A 54 -7.08 -1.66 -8.03
N ARG A 55 -8.03 -2.61 -8.06
CA ARG A 55 -8.01 -3.77 -7.15
C ARG A 55 -6.76 -4.63 -7.33
N ARG A 56 -6.29 -4.80 -8.57
CA ARG A 56 -5.01 -5.50 -8.85
C ARG A 56 -3.82 -4.76 -8.23
N HIS A 57 -3.80 -3.44 -8.32
CA HIS A 57 -2.74 -2.63 -7.71
C HIS A 57 -2.80 -2.67 -6.18
N LEU A 58 -4.00 -2.56 -5.60
CA LEU A 58 -4.21 -2.67 -4.17
C LEU A 58 -3.74 -4.03 -3.64
N ARG A 59 -4.15 -5.13 -4.28
CA ARG A 59 -3.72 -6.48 -3.90
C ARG A 59 -2.20 -6.62 -3.94
N ALA A 60 -1.57 -6.24 -5.05
CA ALA A 60 -0.11 -6.34 -5.16
C ALA A 60 0.62 -5.43 -4.15
N GLY A 61 0.04 -4.28 -3.78
CA GLY A 61 0.55 -3.45 -2.69
C GLY A 61 0.47 -4.14 -1.33
N VAL A 62 -0.68 -4.75 -1.01
CA VAL A 62 -0.85 -5.50 0.24
C VAL A 62 0.10 -6.70 0.30
N ASP A 63 0.22 -7.46 -0.79
CA ASP A 63 1.14 -8.59 -0.89
C ASP A 63 2.59 -8.14 -0.64
N PHE A 64 3.01 -7.00 -1.20
CA PHE A 64 4.33 -6.42 -0.96
C PHE A 64 4.56 -6.07 0.52
N LEU A 65 3.58 -5.46 1.18
CA LEU A 65 3.69 -5.12 2.61
C LEU A 65 3.82 -6.37 3.46
N CYS A 66 2.98 -7.38 3.21
CA CYS A 66 2.99 -8.65 3.93
C CYS A 66 4.33 -9.36 3.77
N GLU A 67 4.83 -9.49 2.54
CA GLU A 67 6.12 -10.12 2.27
C GLU A 67 7.26 -9.36 2.97
N THR A 68 7.31 -8.04 2.83
CA THR A 68 8.41 -7.24 3.39
C THR A 68 8.43 -7.28 4.91
N LEU A 69 7.26 -7.17 5.56
CA LEU A 69 7.16 -7.25 7.02
C LEU A 69 7.47 -8.66 7.53
N TRP A 70 7.09 -9.69 6.79
CA TRP A 70 7.41 -11.06 7.13
C TRP A 70 8.92 -11.33 7.05
N GLN A 71 9.59 -10.88 6.00
CA GLN A 71 11.04 -11.03 5.86
C GLN A 71 11.79 -10.34 7.01
N ARG A 72 11.37 -9.11 7.38
CA ARG A 72 11.91 -8.38 8.52
C ARG A 72 11.81 -9.15 9.84
N GLU A 73 10.63 -9.70 10.13
CA GLU A 73 10.41 -10.54 11.32
C GLU A 73 11.32 -11.78 11.32
N MET A 74 11.55 -12.39 10.15
CA MET A 74 12.43 -13.55 10.02
C MET A 74 13.92 -13.21 10.16
N THR A 75 14.35 -12.03 9.71
CA THR A 75 15.75 -11.59 9.76
C THR A 75 16.11 -10.88 11.07
N GLY A 76 15.11 -10.44 11.85
CA GLY A 76 15.32 -9.67 13.08
C GLY A 76 15.74 -8.20 12.82
N GLU A 77 15.49 -7.70 11.60
CA GLU A 77 15.63 -6.29 11.21
C GLU A 77 14.24 -5.61 11.22
#